data_AF-A0A434CJA9-F1
#
_entry.id   AF-A0A434CJA9-F1
#
_cell.length_a   1.000
_cell.length_b   1.000
_cell.length_c   1.000
_cell.angle_alpha   90.00
_cell.angle_beta   90.00
_cell.angle_gamma   90.00
#
_symmetry.space_group_name_H-M   'P 1'
#
loop_
_entity.id
_entity.type
_entity.pdbx_description
1 polymer ?
#
loop_
_entity_poly.entity_id
_entity_poly.type
_entity_poly.pdbx_seq_one_letter_code
_entity_poly.pdbx_strand_id
1 'polypeptide(L)' 'MKNLRDKSLFREAGLIGGKWVAAGSGRTVDVIDPATQAAIGSVPDMAGLETRAAIE' A
#
# COMPACT_ATOMS: atom_id res chain seq x y z
N MET A 1 -0.77 11.41 -6.72
CA MET A 1 0.13 12.35 -6.00
C MET A 1 -0.05 13.83 -6.37
N LYS A 2 -0.40 14.18 -7.62
CA LYS A 2 -0.61 15.58 -8.05
C LYS A 2 -1.84 16.18 -7.34
N ASN A 3 -1.60 17.02 -6.34
CA ASN A 3 -2.56 17.95 -5.68
C ASN A 3 -3.40 17.43 -4.49
N LEU A 4 -2.91 16.47 -3.70
CA LEU A 4 -3.48 16.32 -2.35
C LEU A 4 -3.07 17.51 -1.47
N ARG A 5 -4.02 18.09 -0.73
CA ARG A 5 -3.74 19.14 0.27
C ARG A 5 -2.88 18.59 1.40
N ASP A 6 -3.21 17.39 1.86
CA ASP A 6 -2.40 16.64 2.80
C ASP A 6 -1.73 15.46 2.09
N LYS A 7 -0.41 15.54 1.92
CA LYS A 7 0.39 14.51 1.26
C LYS A 7 0.51 13.23 2.08
N SER A 8 0.26 13.29 3.38
CA SER A 8 0.36 12.14 4.29
C SER A 8 -0.77 11.13 4.12
N LEU A 9 -1.85 11.51 3.42
CA LEU A 9 -2.96 10.61 3.09
C LEU A 9 -2.60 9.61 1.99
N PHE A 10 -1.59 9.92 1.17
CA PHE A 10 -1.08 8.98 0.19
C PHE A 10 -0.10 8.01 0.87
N ARG A 11 -0.42 6.72 0.87
CA ARG A 11 0.36 5.68 1.56
C ARG A 11 0.60 4.49 0.65
N GLU A 12 1.84 4.01 0.68
CA GLU A 12 2.32 2.82 -0.04
C GLU A 12 2.76 1.75 0.98
N ALA A 13 1.91 1.53 1.97
CA ALA A 13 2.14 0.62 3.09
C ALA A 13 0.80 0.03 3.56
N GLY A 14 0.82 -1.17 4.12
CA GLY A 14 -0.35 -1.75 4.80
C GLY A 14 -0.44 -1.25 6.25
N LEU A 15 -1.65 -1.09 6.77
CA LEU A 15 -1.86 -0.74 8.17
C LEU A 15 -2.22 -1.99 8.97
N ILE A 16 -1.31 -2.42 9.84
CA ILE A 16 -1.46 -3.64 10.65
C ILE A 16 -1.14 -3.29 12.11
N GLY A 17 -2.05 -3.59 13.04
CA GLY A 17 -1.88 -3.28 14.47
C GLY A 17 -1.60 -1.79 14.75
N GLY A 18 -2.15 -0.88 13.95
CA GLY A 18 -1.91 0.57 14.04
C GLY A 18 -0.56 1.04 13.50
N LYS A 19 0.23 0.17 12.86
CA LYS A 19 1.52 0.49 12.26
C LYS A 19 1.48 0.36 10.74
N TRP A 20 2.15 1.29 10.07
CA TRP A 20 2.38 1.22 8.63
C TRP A 20 3.56 0.29 8.34
N VAL A 21 3.32 -0.76 7.56
CA VAL A 21 4.30 -1.82 7.28
C VAL A 21 4.36 -2.14 5.78
N ALA A 22 5.54 -2.56 5.34
CA ALA A 22 5.71 -3.19 4.02
C ALA A 22 5.34 -4.68 4.09
N ALA A 23 5.18 -5.33 2.95
CA ALA A 23 5.10 -6.78 2.89
C ALA A 23 6.46 -7.36 3.30
N GLY A 24 6.46 -8.42 4.12
CA GLY A 24 7.67 -9.13 4.52
C GLY A 24 8.42 -9.74 3.33
N SER A 25 7.71 -10.00 2.23
CA SER A 25 8.30 -10.43 0.95
C SER A 25 8.96 -9.30 0.14
N GLY A 26 8.70 -8.04 0.48
CA GLY A 26 9.11 -6.87 -0.30
C GLY A 26 8.36 -6.68 -1.62
N ARG A 27 7.43 -7.58 -1.98
CA ARG A 27 6.63 -7.47 -3.21
C ARG A 27 5.57 -6.38 -3.10
N THR A 28 5.26 -5.76 -4.23
CA THR A 28 4.27 -4.70 -4.35
C THR A 28 3.41 -4.93 -5.60
N VAL A 29 2.22 -4.34 -5.60
CA VAL A 29 1.29 -4.29 -6.71
C VAL A 29 1.11 -2.84 -7.13
N ASP A 30 1.29 -2.56 -8.42
CA ASP A 30 1.08 -1.22 -8.96
C ASP A 30 -0.41 -0.87 -9.03
N VAL A 31 -0.75 0.33 -8.57
CA VAL A 31 -2.09 0.89 -8.68
C VAL A 31 -2.14 1.72 -9.96
N ILE A 32 -2.87 1.23 -10.96
CA ILE A 32 -2.95 1.85 -12.28
C ILE A 32 -4.20 2.73 -12.39
N ASP A 33 -4.03 3.93 -12.93
CA ASP A 33 -5.13 4.79 -13.36
C ASP A 33 -5.76 4.20 -14.64
N PRO A 34 -7.01 3.71 -14.63
CA PRO A 34 -7.61 3.07 -15.79
C PRO A 34 -7.82 4.04 -16.97
N ALA A 35 -7.91 5.35 -16.72
CA ALA A 35 -8.13 6.35 -17.77
C ALA A 35 -6.85 6.68 -18.55
N THR A 36 -5.69 6.61 -17.89
CA THR A 36 -4.39 6.99 -18.48
C THR A 36 -3.40 5.84 -18.61
N GLN A 37 -3.71 4.70 -17.99
CA GLN A 37 -2.83 3.53 -17.83
C GLN A 37 -1.50 3.84 -17.12
N ALA A 38 -1.40 4.99 -16.46
CA ALA A 38 -0.22 5.37 -15.68
C ALA A 38 -0.29 4.81 -14.25
N ALA A 39 0.86 4.44 -13.70
CA ALA A 39 0.97 4.07 -12.29
C ALA A 39 0.77 5.30 -11.39
N ILE A 40 -0.18 5.20 -10.46
CA ILE A 40 -0.46 6.21 -9.42
C ILE A 40 0.52 6.04 -8.25
N GLY A 41 0.91 4.80 -7.97
CA GLY A 41 1.79 4.34 -6.90
C GLY A 41 1.73 2.82 -6.78
N SER A 42 2.22 2.30 -5.66
CA SER A 42 2.26 0.87 -5.37
C SER A 42 1.74 0.56 -3.96
N VAL A 43 1.15 -0.62 -3.78
CA VAL A 43 0.74 -1.13 -2.47
C VAL A 43 1.44 -2.45 -2.17
N PRO A 44 1.74 -2.78 -0.91
CA PRO A 44 2.39 -4.04 -0.61
C PRO A 44 1.53 -5.24 -0.96
N ASP A 45 2.14 -6.27 -1.53
CA ASP A 45 1.52 -7.57 -1.79
C ASP A 45 1.55 -8.42 -0.51
N MET A 46 0.59 -8.13 0.38
CA MET A 46 0.45 -8.78 1.68
C MET A 46 0.02 -10.25 1.53
N ALA A 47 0.65 -11.13 2.29
CA ALA A 47 0.41 -12.57 2.24
C ALA A 47 -0.09 -13.10 3.60
N GLY A 48 0.00 -14.42 3.78
CA GLY A 48 -0.53 -15.09 4.98
C GLY A 48 0.10 -14.62 6.29
N LEU A 49 1.39 -14.26 6.29
CA LEU A 49 2.08 -13.79 7.49
C LEU A 49 1.53 -12.44 7.98
N GLU A 50 1.39 -11.48 7.07
CA GLU A 50 0.87 -10.15 7.37
C GLU A 50 -0.62 -10.22 7.73
N THR A 51 -1.38 -11.08 7.03
CA THR A 51 -2.78 -11.33 7.36
C THR A 51 -2.93 -11.91 8.76
N ARG A 52 -2.06 -12.84 9.17
CA ARG A 52 -2.04 -13.39 10.52
C ARG A 52 -1.71 -12.32 11.57
N ALA A 53 -0.71 -11.48 11.31
CA ALA A 53 -0.34 -10.38 12.19
C ALA A 53 -1.43 -9.29 12.31
N ALA A 54 -2.38 -9.23 11.38
CA ALA A 54 -3.54 -8.34 11.47
C ALA A 54 -4.69 -8.92 12.31
N ILE A 55 -4.69 -10.23 12.55
CA ILE A 55 -5.72 -10.93 13.35
C ILE A 55 -5.35 -10.96 14.84
N GLU A 56 -4.06 -11.12 15.14
CA GLU A 56 -3.51 -11.17 16.51
C GLU A 56 -3.35 -9.77 17.14
#